data_AF-A0A2K2VBH5-F1
#
_entry.id   AF-A0A2K2VBH5-F1
#
_cell.length_a   1.000
_cell.length_b   1.000
_cell.length_c   1.000
_cell.angle_alpha   90.00
_cell.angle_beta   90.00
_cell.angle_gamma   90.00
#
_symmetry.space_group_name_H-M   'P 1'
#
loop_
_entity.id
_entity.type
_entity.pdbx_description
1 polymer ?
#
loop_
_entity_poly.entity_id
_entity_poly.type
_entity_poly.pdbx_seq_one_letter_code
_entity_poly.pdbx_strand_id
1 'polypeptide(L)'
;MVDLKNLAVNLPKTKKAYLFDSYLSTIESKILTSYCERNKRCYIVVNETIFHPQGGGQPTDIGFIAGKTFKLEVKKVLDVNGVVFHYGNLITDKNSEIFGEVSLQIDWGRRYRIMRAHTAGHILDFAVNQIIGSDVETISANHSHDISHIVYRLPPSTNLDIKELENISNNVVKACIPVKSTFMSKDEFRELMKKAPNIGRLPDMDEYRVVTIEGINAIPCSGTHVGDTCEIGRINVIEKKVTQDGIAIFYTIFP
;
A
#
# COMPACT_ATOMS: atom_id res chain seq x y z
N MET A 1 17.30 20.85 -5.72
CA MET A 1 16.26 19.86 -5.39
C MET A 1 15.06 20.66 -4.92
N VAL A 2 13.86 20.37 -5.43
CA VAL A 2 12.64 21.12 -5.05
C VAL A 2 12.31 20.84 -3.57
N ASP A 3 12.09 21.89 -2.77
CA ASP A 3 11.66 21.74 -1.37
C ASP A 3 10.15 21.49 -1.29
N LEU A 4 9.78 20.21 -1.37
CA LEU A 4 8.37 19.80 -1.33
C LEU A 4 7.68 20.13 0.00
N LYS A 5 8.42 20.22 1.11
CA LYS A 5 7.83 20.55 2.41
C LYS A 5 7.31 21.98 2.39
N ASN A 6 8.11 22.92 1.89
CA ASN A 6 7.69 24.31 1.76
C ASN A 6 6.54 24.46 0.76
N LEU A 7 6.57 23.74 -0.36
CA LEU A 7 5.47 23.76 -1.34
C LEU A 7 4.14 23.22 -0.79
N ALA A 8 4.20 22.24 0.11
CA ALA A 8 3.00 21.65 0.71
C ALA A 8 2.27 22.59 1.68
N VAL A 9 2.97 23.57 2.30
CA VAL A 9 2.42 24.42 3.38
C VAL A 9 1.13 25.15 2.98
N ASN A 10 1.02 25.60 1.73
CA ASN A 10 -0.10 26.41 1.26
C ASN A 10 -1.10 25.62 0.39
N LEU A 11 -1.00 24.29 0.38
CA LEU A 11 -1.87 23.44 -0.42
C LEU A 11 -2.87 22.69 0.49
N PRO A 12 -4.12 22.52 0.05
CA PRO A 12 -5.06 21.68 0.78
C PRO A 12 -4.60 20.22 0.71
N LYS A 13 -4.97 19.43 1.73
CA LYS A 13 -4.74 17.98 1.74
C LYS A 13 -5.42 17.34 0.51
N THR A 14 -4.73 16.41 -0.12
CA THR A 14 -5.26 15.65 -1.27
C THR A 14 -6.25 14.59 -0.79
N LYS A 15 -7.42 14.51 -1.41
CA LYS A 15 -8.36 13.41 -1.21
C LYS A 15 -7.79 12.12 -1.82
N LYS A 16 -7.59 11.10 -1.00
CA LYS A 16 -6.97 9.82 -1.38
C LYS A 16 -8.04 8.78 -1.69
N ALA A 17 -8.57 8.79 -2.91
CA ALA A 17 -9.68 7.93 -3.33
C ALA A 17 -9.38 6.43 -3.14
N TYR A 18 -8.12 6.03 -3.31
CA TYR A 18 -7.67 4.63 -3.13
C TYR A 18 -7.88 4.06 -1.72
N LEU A 19 -8.05 4.92 -0.70
CA LEU A 19 -8.35 4.47 0.66
C LEU A 19 -9.79 3.96 0.79
N PHE A 20 -10.70 4.47 -0.05
CA PHE A 20 -12.12 4.12 -0.04
C PHE A 20 -12.43 3.01 -1.05
N ASP A 21 -11.78 3.04 -2.21
CA ASP A 21 -11.90 2.02 -3.25
C ASP A 21 -10.55 1.72 -3.89
N SER A 22 -10.01 0.54 -3.58
CA SER A 22 -8.72 0.07 -4.12
C SER A 22 -8.81 -0.34 -5.60
N TYR A 23 -10.01 -0.53 -6.14
CA TYR A 23 -10.26 -0.99 -7.51
C TYR A 23 -10.38 0.14 -8.54
N LEU A 24 -10.32 1.41 -8.10
CA LEU A 24 -10.25 2.53 -9.03
C LEU A 24 -8.94 2.51 -9.82
N SER A 25 -9.05 2.26 -11.13
CA SER A 25 -7.93 2.35 -12.07
C SER A 25 -7.82 3.70 -12.77
N THR A 26 -8.92 4.46 -12.81
CA THR A 26 -9.02 5.78 -13.45
C THR A 26 -9.90 6.73 -12.64
N ILE A 27 -9.58 8.03 -12.64
CA ILE A 27 -10.43 9.08 -12.07
C ILE A 27 -10.19 10.43 -12.76
N GLU A 28 -11.22 11.27 -12.83
CA GLU A 28 -11.05 12.68 -13.20
C GLU A 28 -10.72 13.51 -11.95
N SER A 29 -9.84 14.49 -12.11
CA SER A 29 -9.33 15.31 -11.02
C SER A 29 -8.93 16.69 -11.52
N LYS A 30 -8.58 17.60 -10.60
CA LYS A 30 -8.18 18.96 -10.92
C LYS A 30 -6.79 19.26 -10.40
N ILE A 31 -5.93 19.83 -11.25
CA ILE A 31 -4.61 20.31 -10.84
C ILE A 31 -4.76 21.47 -9.86
N LEU A 32 -4.10 21.35 -8.71
CA LEU A 32 -3.94 22.42 -7.74
C LEU A 32 -2.68 23.23 -8.01
N THR A 33 -1.58 22.55 -8.36
CA THR A 33 -0.32 23.20 -8.71
C THR A 33 0.58 22.23 -9.48
N SER A 34 1.53 22.79 -10.22
CA SER A 34 2.57 22.04 -10.92
C SER A 34 3.93 22.75 -10.82
N TYR A 35 5.00 21.96 -10.74
CA TYR A 35 6.38 22.45 -10.68
C TYR A 35 7.24 21.62 -11.62
N CYS A 36 7.77 22.24 -12.67
CA CYS A 36 8.63 21.56 -13.65
C CYS A 36 10.09 22.00 -13.53
N GLU A 37 10.98 21.01 -13.49
CA GLU A 37 12.42 21.18 -13.58
C GLU A 37 12.88 21.24 -15.05
N ARG A 38 14.14 21.64 -15.29
CA ARG A 38 14.71 21.85 -16.64
C ARG A 38 14.67 20.63 -17.57
N ASN A 39 14.49 19.41 -17.04
CA ASN A 39 14.59 18.14 -17.79
C ASN A 39 13.23 17.46 -18.03
N LYS A 40 12.15 18.22 -18.25
CA LYS A 40 10.77 17.70 -18.38
C LYS A 40 10.29 16.89 -17.16
N ARG A 41 10.98 16.99 -16.04
CA ARG A 41 10.58 16.35 -14.79
C ARG A 41 9.65 17.29 -14.07
N CYS A 42 8.46 16.83 -13.71
CA CYS A 42 7.48 17.68 -13.06
C CYS A 42 6.90 16.99 -11.83
N TYR A 43 6.53 17.81 -10.86
CA TYR A 43 5.64 17.47 -9.76
C TYR A 43 4.27 18.05 -10.08
N ILE A 44 3.23 17.22 -10.03
CA ILE A 44 1.84 17.67 -10.14
C ILE A 44 1.11 17.33 -8.84
N VAL A 45 0.39 18.29 -8.29
CA VAL A 45 -0.54 18.09 -7.17
C VAL A 45 -1.95 18.27 -7.70
N VAL A 46 -2.83 17.34 -7.34
CA VAL A 46 -4.26 17.38 -7.68
C VAL A 46 -5.11 17.36 -6.41
N ASN A 47 -6.39 17.73 -6.52
CA ASN A 47 -7.32 17.73 -5.38
C ASN A 47 -7.72 16.31 -4.94
N GLU A 48 -7.83 15.36 -5.87
CA GLU A 48 -8.18 13.96 -5.60
C GLU A 48 -7.29 12.99 -6.41
N THR A 49 -6.82 11.91 -5.79
CA THR A 49 -5.95 10.94 -6.47
C THR A 49 -6.26 9.49 -6.11
N ILE A 50 -6.13 8.62 -7.10
CA ILE A 50 -6.12 7.16 -6.97
C ILE A 50 -4.71 6.58 -6.83
N PHE A 51 -3.65 7.38 -7.00
CA PHE A 51 -2.27 6.93 -6.87
C PHE A 51 -1.88 6.77 -5.40
N HIS A 52 -1.44 5.58 -5.02
CA HIS A 52 -0.94 5.28 -3.69
C HIS A 52 0.55 5.74 -3.58
N PRO A 53 0.90 6.61 -2.62
CA PRO A 53 2.28 6.98 -2.34
C PRO A 53 3.04 5.80 -1.73
N GLN A 54 4.35 5.73 -1.89
CA GLN A 54 5.12 4.66 -1.22
C GLN A 54 4.93 4.74 0.31
N GLY A 55 4.55 3.63 0.96
CA GLY A 55 4.31 3.57 2.40
C GLY A 55 3.71 2.22 2.84
N GLY A 56 3.87 1.87 4.13
CA GLY A 56 3.32 0.61 4.68
C GLY A 56 3.84 -0.66 3.99
N GLY A 57 5.07 -0.63 3.47
CA GLY A 57 5.64 -1.71 2.67
C GLY A 57 5.15 -1.77 1.22
N GLN A 58 4.11 -1.02 0.85
CA GLN A 58 3.61 -0.95 -0.52
C GLN A 58 4.42 0.06 -1.36
N PRO A 59 4.91 -0.32 -2.56
CA PRO A 59 5.57 0.61 -3.46
C PRO A 59 4.59 1.64 -4.04
N THR A 60 5.13 2.75 -4.53
CA THR A 60 4.34 3.76 -5.26
C THR A 60 3.67 3.15 -6.50
N ASP A 61 2.48 3.66 -6.83
CA ASP A 61 1.94 3.45 -8.16
C ASP A 61 2.67 4.26 -9.22
N ILE A 62 2.49 3.79 -10.44
CA ILE A 62 2.93 4.41 -11.68
C ILE A 62 1.73 4.50 -12.61
N GLY A 63 1.84 5.34 -13.64
CA GLY A 63 0.75 5.54 -14.58
C GLY A 63 0.86 6.90 -15.26
N PHE A 64 -0.28 7.50 -15.58
CA PHE A 64 -0.36 8.74 -16.31
C PHE A 64 -1.31 9.75 -15.66
N ILE A 65 -0.96 11.03 -15.80
CA ILE A 65 -1.85 12.18 -15.61
C ILE A 65 -1.93 12.89 -16.95
N ALA A 66 -3.12 12.97 -17.54
CA ALA A 66 -3.34 13.57 -18.84
C ALA A 66 -4.27 14.77 -18.72
N GLY A 67 -3.81 15.93 -19.19
CA GLY A 67 -4.65 17.11 -19.44
C GLY A 67 -4.85 17.31 -20.93
N LYS A 68 -5.51 18.42 -21.31
CA LYS A 68 -5.81 18.72 -22.73
C LYS A 68 -4.56 18.84 -23.62
N THR A 69 -3.48 19.39 -23.08
CA THR A 69 -2.27 19.76 -23.83
C THR A 69 -1.01 19.06 -23.35
N PHE A 70 -1.13 18.20 -22.33
CA PHE A 70 0.01 17.57 -21.70
C PHE A 70 -0.30 16.15 -21.20
N LYS A 71 0.77 15.34 -21.08
CA LYS A 71 0.71 14.02 -20.45
C LYS A 71 1.96 13.80 -19.61
N LEU A 72 1.77 13.55 -18.32
CA LEU A 72 2.82 13.18 -17.38
C LEU A 72 2.83 11.67 -17.20
N GLU A 73 3.98 11.03 -17.40
CA GLU A 73 4.25 9.67 -16.94
C GLU A 73 4.71 9.69 -15.48
N VAL A 74 3.82 9.30 -14.57
CA VAL A 74 4.09 9.26 -13.13
C VAL A 74 5.03 8.09 -12.83
N LYS A 75 6.16 8.40 -12.21
CA LYS A 75 7.18 7.43 -11.78
C LYS A 75 7.26 7.28 -10.27
N LYS A 76 6.84 8.30 -9.52
CA LYS A 76 6.87 8.29 -8.06
C LYS A 76 5.76 9.17 -7.51
N VAL A 77 5.16 8.73 -6.42
CA VAL A 77 4.12 9.44 -5.69
C VAL A 77 4.61 9.63 -4.26
N LEU A 78 4.52 10.85 -3.77
CA LEU A 78 5.05 11.27 -2.48
C LEU A 78 3.92 11.92 -1.67
N ASP A 79 3.75 11.51 -0.43
CA ASP A 79 2.87 12.20 0.52
C ASP A 79 3.73 13.09 1.42
N VAL A 80 3.44 14.38 1.42
CA VAL A 80 4.08 15.36 2.29
C VAL A 80 2.98 16.10 3.05
N ASN A 81 2.82 15.76 4.34
CA ASN A 81 1.83 16.36 5.24
C ASN A 81 0.37 16.28 4.74
N GLY A 82 0.02 15.21 4.00
CA GLY A 82 -1.30 15.00 3.42
C GLY A 82 -1.48 15.58 2.01
N VAL A 83 -0.46 16.23 1.45
CA VAL A 83 -0.44 16.70 0.06
C VAL A 83 0.30 15.65 -0.78
N VAL A 84 -0.37 15.14 -1.82
CA VAL A 84 0.19 14.09 -2.67
C VAL A 84 0.81 14.69 -3.94
N PHE A 85 2.13 14.53 -4.06
CA PHE A 85 2.91 14.97 -5.21
C PHE A 85 3.14 13.80 -6.18
N HIS A 86 2.78 14.00 -7.44
CA HIS A 86 2.99 13.06 -8.53
C HIS A 86 4.22 13.50 -9.32
N TYR A 87 5.32 12.77 -9.14
CA TYR A 87 6.60 13.04 -9.80
C TYR A 87 6.77 12.15 -11.02
N GLY A 88 7.12 12.76 -12.15
CA GLY A 88 7.19 12.05 -13.42
C GLY A 88 7.87 12.81 -14.54
N ASN A 89 7.86 12.21 -15.72
CA ASN A 89 8.37 12.83 -16.94
C ASN A 89 7.21 13.33 -17.80
N LEU A 90 7.28 14.58 -18.24
CA LEU A 90 6.38 15.13 -19.23
C LEU A 90 6.70 14.51 -20.59
N ILE A 91 5.74 13.79 -21.17
CA ILE A 91 5.90 13.12 -22.47
C ILE A 91 5.65 14.11 -23.62
N THR A 92 4.90 15.18 -23.36
CA THR A 92 4.62 16.25 -24.31
C THR A 92 5.73 17.30 -24.36
N ASP A 93 5.49 18.39 -25.11
CA ASP A 93 6.42 19.51 -25.16
C ASP A 93 6.58 20.21 -23.81
N LYS A 94 7.81 20.69 -23.56
CA LYS A 94 8.18 21.35 -22.29
C LYS A 94 7.41 22.64 -22.01
N ASN A 95 6.80 23.23 -23.03
CA ASN A 95 6.04 24.47 -22.94
C ASN A 95 4.53 24.23 -22.78
N SER A 96 4.08 22.97 -22.69
CA SER A 96 2.67 22.69 -22.42
C SER A 96 2.27 23.31 -21.08
N GLU A 97 1.17 24.04 -21.08
CA GLU A 97 0.61 24.57 -19.85
C GLU A 97 -0.03 23.42 -19.02
N ILE A 98 0.38 23.29 -17.75
CA ILE A 98 -0.04 22.21 -16.86
C ILE A 98 -1.02 22.76 -15.82
N PHE A 99 -2.30 22.78 -16.18
CA PHE A 99 -3.40 23.23 -15.30
C PHE A 99 -4.74 22.59 -15.72
N GLY A 100 -5.76 22.82 -14.89
CA GLY A 100 -7.15 22.46 -15.20
C GLY A 100 -7.52 21.03 -14.83
N GLU A 101 -8.57 20.54 -15.48
CA GLU A 101 -9.08 19.17 -15.32
C GLU A 101 -8.14 18.15 -16.00
N VAL A 102 -7.96 17.01 -15.34
CA VAL A 102 -7.06 15.95 -15.75
C VAL A 102 -7.66 14.57 -15.49
N SER A 103 -7.32 13.64 -16.38
CA SER A 103 -7.58 12.22 -16.19
C SER A 103 -6.36 11.54 -15.58
N LEU A 104 -6.56 10.84 -14.46
CA LEU A 104 -5.57 10.03 -13.77
C LEU A 104 -5.81 8.57 -14.14
N GLN A 105 -4.75 7.87 -14.55
CA GLN A 105 -4.80 6.44 -14.86
C GLN A 105 -3.58 5.74 -14.27
N ILE A 106 -3.78 4.77 -13.39
CA ILE A 106 -2.69 3.94 -12.86
C ILE A 106 -2.42 2.74 -13.78
N ASP A 107 -1.23 2.16 -13.69
CA ASP A 107 -0.96 0.82 -14.21
C ASP A 107 -1.72 -0.21 -13.36
N TRP A 108 -2.92 -0.58 -13.82
CA TRP A 108 -3.81 -1.49 -13.10
C TRP A 108 -3.21 -2.88 -12.92
N GLY A 109 -2.54 -3.44 -13.95
CA GLY A 109 -1.94 -4.77 -13.85
C GLY A 109 -0.87 -4.81 -12.75
N ARG A 110 -0.07 -3.76 -12.65
CA ARG A 110 0.89 -3.58 -11.57
C ARG A 110 0.21 -3.40 -10.21
N ARG A 111 -0.77 -2.50 -10.11
CA ARG A 111 -1.51 -2.23 -8.86
C ARG A 111 -2.19 -3.47 -8.32
N TYR A 112 -2.91 -4.21 -9.16
CA TYR A 112 -3.64 -5.40 -8.75
C TYR A 112 -2.71 -6.48 -8.22
N ARG A 113 -1.53 -6.65 -8.83
CA ARG A 113 -0.50 -7.56 -8.33
C ARG A 113 0.04 -7.14 -6.96
N ILE A 114 0.22 -5.83 -6.73
CA ILE A 114 0.57 -5.30 -5.41
C ILE A 114 -0.55 -5.57 -4.39
N MET A 115 -1.82 -5.32 -4.72
CA MET A 115 -2.96 -5.58 -3.84
C MET A 115 -3.01 -7.03 -3.37
N ARG A 116 -2.80 -7.97 -4.30
CA ARG A 116 -2.71 -9.40 -4.01
C ARG A 116 -1.53 -9.72 -3.09
N ALA A 117 -0.34 -9.18 -3.39
CA ALA A 117 0.86 -9.41 -2.58
C ALA A 117 0.74 -8.81 -1.17
N HIS A 118 0.12 -7.64 -1.04
CA HIS A 118 -0.13 -6.98 0.24
C HIS A 118 -1.10 -7.81 1.09
N THR A 119 -2.23 -8.23 0.51
CA THR A 119 -3.21 -9.07 1.22
C THR A 119 -2.62 -10.43 1.59
N ALA A 120 -1.80 -11.04 0.72
CA ALA A 120 -1.02 -12.24 1.07
C ALA A 120 -0.07 -12.02 2.25
N GLY A 121 0.47 -10.81 2.41
CA GLY A 121 1.27 -10.44 3.56
C GLY A 121 0.49 -10.49 4.88
N HIS A 122 -0.75 -9.99 4.88
CA HIS A 122 -1.64 -10.10 6.05
C HIS A 122 -1.98 -11.55 6.39
N ILE A 123 -2.12 -12.41 5.38
CA ILE A 123 -2.36 -13.84 5.59
C ILE A 123 -1.10 -14.53 6.15
N LEU A 124 0.10 -14.13 5.71
CA LEU A 124 1.35 -14.64 6.26
C LEU A 124 1.56 -14.22 7.71
N ASP A 125 1.21 -12.98 8.08
CA ASP A 125 1.19 -12.54 9.49
C ASP A 125 0.29 -13.44 10.34
N PHE A 126 -0.91 -13.76 9.84
CA PHE A 126 -1.78 -14.72 10.50
C PHE A 126 -1.15 -16.11 10.61
N ALA A 127 -0.57 -16.64 9.54
CA ALA A 127 0.07 -17.96 9.54
C ALA A 127 1.25 -18.04 10.52
N VAL A 128 2.06 -17.01 10.61
CA VAL A 128 3.15 -16.91 11.59
C VAL A 128 2.59 -16.95 13.01
N ASN A 129 1.54 -16.16 13.30
CA ASN A 129 0.93 -16.14 14.62
C ASN A 129 0.32 -17.51 15.00
N GLN A 130 -0.27 -18.24 14.03
CA GLN A 130 -0.79 -19.59 14.25
C GLN A 130 0.31 -20.58 14.64
N ILE A 131 1.46 -20.57 13.94
CA ILE A 131 2.57 -21.49 14.22
C ILE A 131 3.23 -21.15 15.56
N ILE A 132 3.41 -19.87 15.87
CA ILE A 132 4.03 -19.43 17.13
C ILE A 132 3.08 -19.59 18.32
N GLY A 133 1.77 -19.56 18.09
CA GLY A 133 0.74 -19.64 19.13
C GLY A 133 0.53 -18.32 19.88
N SER A 134 1.13 -17.24 19.41
CA SER A 134 0.95 -15.88 19.94
C SER A 134 1.17 -14.86 18.84
N ASP A 135 0.77 -13.62 19.08
CA ASP A 135 1.06 -12.54 18.15
C ASP A 135 2.56 -12.24 18.06
N VAL A 136 3.03 -12.06 16.83
CA VAL A 136 4.41 -11.71 16.51
C VAL A 136 4.49 -10.30 15.98
N GLU A 137 5.49 -9.55 16.43
CA GLU A 137 5.70 -8.18 15.96
C GLU A 137 6.30 -8.16 14.54
N THR A 138 5.58 -7.56 13.59
CA THR A 138 6.11 -7.20 12.27
C THR A 138 7.00 -5.96 12.37
N ILE A 139 8.28 -6.11 12.03
CA ILE A 139 9.29 -5.06 12.05
C ILE A 139 9.22 -4.23 10.78
N SER A 140 9.15 -4.89 9.63
CA SER A 140 9.08 -4.25 8.33
C SER A 140 8.44 -5.19 7.32
N ALA A 141 7.90 -4.60 6.25
CA ALA A 141 7.33 -5.33 5.15
C ALA A 141 7.68 -4.64 3.83
N ASN A 142 7.74 -5.42 2.76
CA ASN A 142 7.81 -4.97 1.39
C ASN A 142 6.87 -5.82 0.55
N HIS A 143 5.79 -5.22 0.05
CA HIS A 143 4.75 -5.84 -0.77
C HIS A 143 4.98 -5.47 -2.24
N SER A 144 6.09 -5.96 -2.80
CA SER A 144 6.46 -5.71 -4.18
C SER A 144 5.65 -6.59 -5.15
N HIS A 145 5.66 -6.19 -6.43
CA HIS A 145 5.05 -6.99 -7.48
C HIS A 145 5.82 -8.28 -7.78
N ASP A 146 7.12 -8.34 -7.54
CA ASP A 146 7.94 -9.51 -7.85
C ASP A 146 8.11 -10.43 -6.65
N ILE A 147 9.04 -10.08 -5.75
CA ILE A 147 9.31 -10.78 -4.50
C ILE A 147 9.02 -9.83 -3.34
N SER A 148 8.14 -10.28 -2.47
CA SER A 148 7.77 -9.59 -1.24
C SER A 148 8.47 -10.23 -0.05
N HIS A 149 8.60 -9.48 1.04
CA HIS A 149 9.07 -10.05 2.30
C HIS A 149 8.45 -9.34 3.51
N ILE A 150 8.40 -10.05 4.63
CA ILE A 150 8.02 -9.54 5.93
C ILE A 150 9.09 -9.94 6.93
N VAL A 151 9.52 -9.01 7.77
CA VAL A 151 10.49 -9.25 8.84
C VAL A 151 9.77 -9.27 10.18
N TYR A 152 9.90 -10.37 10.90
CA TYR A 152 9.28 -10.61 12.20
C TYR A 152 10.31 -10.55 13.32
N ARG A 153 9.96 -9.92 14.45
CA ARG A 153 10.80 -9.94 15.66
C ARG A 153 10.73 -11.31 16.32
N LEU A 154 11.61 -12.19 15.90
CA LEU A 154 11.74 -13.55 16.41
C LEU A 154 13.20 -13.92 16.66
N PRO A 155 13.50 -14.73 17.69
CA PRO A 155 14.82 -15.32 17.88
C PRO A 155 15.31 -16.06 16.62
N PRO A 156 16.60 -16.01 16.27
CA PRO A 156 17.15 -16.76 15.14
C PRO A 156 16.90 -18.27 15.18
N SER A 157 16.75 -18.84 16.38
CA SER A 157 16.48 -20.26 16.61
C SER A 157 15.01 -20.65 16.41
N THR A 158 14.10 -19.69 16.16
CA THR A 158 12.68 -19.98 16.02
C THR A 158 12.41 -20.90 14.83
N ASN A 159 11.74 -22.00 15.13
CA ASN A 159 11.34 -22.98 14.13
C ASN A 159 10.06 -22.53 13.42
N LEU A 160 10.24 -21.73 12.37
CA LEU A 160 9.20 -21.48 11.36
C LEU A 160 9.44 -22.39 10.16
N ASP A 161 8.53 -23.33 9.91
CA ASP A 161 8.52 -24.17 8.72
C ASP A 161 7.83 -23.42 7.56
N ILE A 162 8.57 -23.24 6.47
CA ILE A 162 8.12 -22.58 5.24
C ILE A 162 6.94 -23.32 4.60
N LYS A 163 6.93 -24.65 4.63
CA LYS A 163 5.85 -25.45 4.05
C LYS A 163 4.58 -25.32 4.87
N GLU A 164 4.70 -25.27 6.18
CA GLU A 164 3.56 -25.06 7.08
C GLU A 164 2.96 -23.66 6.88
N LEU A 165 3.80 -22.62 6.80
CA LEU A 165 3.39 -21.26 6.46
C LEU A 165 2.64 -21.20 5.12
N GLU A 166 3.19 -21.82 4.08
CA GLU A 166 2.56 -21.88 2.77
C GLU A 166 1.21 -22.61 2.82
N ASN A 167 1.12 -23.73 3.52
CA ASN A 167 -0.11 -24.51 3.63
C ASN A 167 -1.22 -23.75 4.36
N ILE A 168 -0.92 -23.17 5.52
CA ILE A 168 -1.89 -22.36 6.29
C ILE A 168 -2.37 -21.19 5.43
N SER A 169 -1.43 -20.47 4.80
CA SER A 169 -1.75 -19.30 3.98
C SER A 169 -2.64 -19.66 2.79
N ASN A 170 -2.33 -20.75 2.07
CA ASN A 170 -3.14 -21.17 0.94
C ASN A 170 -4.49 -21.78 1.34
N ASN A 171 -4.65 -22.28 2.56
CA ASN A 171 -5.97 -22.67 3.06
C ASN A 171 -6.89 -21.46 3.24
N VAL A 172 -6.36 -20.33 3.71
CA VAL A 172 -7.09 -19.05 3.79
C VAL A 172 -7.45 -18.52 2.39
N VAL A 173 -6.53 -18.63 1.43
CA VAL A 173 -6.78 -18.24 0.04
C VAL A 173 -7.90 -19.08 -0.60
N LYS A 174 -7.88 -20.40 -0.40
CA LYS A 174 -8.91 -21.33 -0.93
C LYS A 174 -10.28 -21.14 -0.31
N ALA A 175 -10.36 -20.53 0.88
CA ALA A 175 -11.62 -20.31 1.57
C ALA A 175 -12.45 -19.14 1.00
N CYS A 176 -11.89 -18.36 0.07
CA CYS A 176 -12.55 -17.21 -0.57
C CYS A 176 -13.19 -16.26 0.47
N ILE A 177 -12.36 -15.76 1.38
CA ILE A 177 -12.81 -14.97 2.53
C ILE A 177 -12.92 -13.50 2.11
N PRO A 178 -14.03 -12.82 2.43
CA PRO A 178 -14.17 -11.40 2.16
C PRO A 178 -13.12 -10.56 2.90
N VAL A 179 -12.57 -9.59 2.18
CA VAL A 179 -11.63 -8.58 2.68
C VAL A 179 -12.30 -7.21 2.59
N LYS A 180 -12.42 -6.52 3.73
CA LYS A 180 -13.12 -5.24 3.83
C LYS A 180 -12.20 -4.19 4.43
N SER A 181 -12.25 -2.97 3.89
CA SER A 181 -11.61 -1.81 4.50
C SER A 181 -12.66 -0.84 5.04
N THR A 182 -12.53 -0.47 6.31
CA THR A 182 -13.45 0.46 6.97
C THR A 182 -12.67 1.53 7.72
N PHE A 183 -13.27 2.71 7.84
CA PHE A 183 -12.80 3.74 8.75
C PHE A 183 -13.54 3.59 10.07
N MET A 184 -12.80 3.62 11.16
CA MET A 184 -13.31 3.46 12.52
C MET A 184 -12.80 4.59 13.38
N SER A 185 -13.65 5.10 14.26
CA SER A 185 -13.22 6.03 15.30
C SER A 185 -12.20 5.37 16.23
N LYS A 186 -11.40 6.18 16.91
CA LYS A 186 -10.42 5.72 17.91
C LYS A 186 -11.03 4.81 18.98
N ASP A 187 -12.26 5.05 19.40
CA ASP A 187 -12.91 4.26 20.45
C ASP A 187 -13.39 2.90 19.92
N GLU A 188 -14.05 2.88 18.75
CA GLU A 188 -14.40 1.62 18.05
C GLU A 188 -13.15 0.79 17.75
N PHE A 189 -12.09 1.45 17.31
CA PHE A 189 -10.81 0.83 17.03
C PHE A 189 -10.23 0.15 18.29
N ARG A 190 -10.18 0.87 19.42
CA ARG A 190 -9.70 0.32 20.70
C ARG A 190 -10.54 -0.85 21.18
N GLU A 191 -11.85 -0.82 20.96
CA GLU A 191 -12.74 -1.91 21.33
C GLU A 191 -12.49 -3.17 20.49
N LEU A 192 -12.39 -3.02 19.17
CA LEU A 192 -12.09 -4.12 18.24
C LEU A 192 -10.71 -4.73 18.52
N MET A 193 -9.74 -3.87 18.86
CA MET A 193 -8.34 -4.23 18.97
C MET A 193 -7.89 -4.53 20.39
N LYS A 194 -8.79 -4.77 21.36
CA LYS A 194 -8.43 -5.10 22.75
C LYS A 194 -7.36 -6.20 22.90
N LYS A 195 -7.20 -7.06 21.88
CA LYS A 195 -6.22 -8.15 21.83
C LYS A 195 -5.22 -8.06 20.67
N ALA A 196 -5.24 -7.00 19.87
CA ALA A 196 -4.45 -6.96 18.64
C ALA A 196 -3.01 -6.49 18.89
N PRO A 197 -2.02 -7.07 18.19
CA PRO A 197 -0.63 -6.65 18.32
C PRO A 197 -0.39 -5.25 17.73
N ASN A 198 0.69 -4.61 18.17
CA ASN A 198 1.22 -3.38 17.59
C ASN A 198 0.38 -2.10 17.74
N ILE A 199 -0.69 -2.08 18.57
CA ILE A 199 -1.46 -0.84 18.85
C ILE A 199 -0.55 0.31 19.30
N GLY A 200 0.46 0.01 20.13
CA GLY A 200 1.40 1.02 20.65
C GLY A 200 2.30 1.68 19.60
N ARG A 201 2.36 1.18 18.36
CA ARG A 201 3.13 1.78 17.26
C ARG A 201 2.29 2.67 16.34
N LEU A 202 0.97 2.61 16.47
CA LEU A 202 0.10 3.41 15.63
C LEU A 202 0.20 4.87 16.08
N PRO A 203 0.30 5.82 15.13
CA PRO A 203 0.15 7.22 15.49
C PRO A 203 -1.20 7.42 16.17
N ASP A 204 -1.23 8.28 17.18
CA ASP A 204 -2.48 8.62 17.83
C ASP A 204 -3.33 9.44 16.86
N MET A 205 -4.42 8.85 16.37
CA MET A 205 -5.29 9.42 15.35
C MET A 205 -6.74 9.33 15.81
N ASP A 206 -7.56 10.30 15.40
CA ASP A 206 -8.99 10.31 15.71
C ASP A 206 -9.75 9.19 14.97
N GLU A 207 -9.23 8.78 13.82
CA GLU A 207 -9.80 7.76 12.94
C GLU A 207 -8.70 6.83 12.40
N TYR A 208 -9.00 5.54 12.33
CA TYR A 208 -8.12 4.51 11.77
C TYR A 208 -8.79 3.80 10.60
N ARG A 209 -8.04 3.60 9.52
CA ARG A 209 -8.45 2.69 8.46
C ARG A 209 -8.01 1.26 8.82
N VAL A 210 -8.99 0.37 8.96
CA VAL A 210 -8.79 -1.03 9.32
C VAL A 210 -9.15 -1.90 8.12
N VAL A 211 -8.24 -2.81 7.78
CA VAL A 211 -8.44 -3.87 6.79
C VAL A 211 -8.73 -5.16 7.55
N THR A 212 -9.87 -5.76 7.27
CA THR A 212 -10.35 -6.98 7.92
C THR A 212 -10.46 -8.10 6.91
N ILE A 213 -9.78 -9.21 7.18
CA ILE A 213 -10.01 -10.50 6.54
C ILE A 213 -10.94 -11.26 7.48
N GLU A 214 -12.19 -11.46 7.07
CA GLU A 214 -13.27 -11.91 7.97
C GLU A 214 -12.94 -13.25 8.66
N GLY A 215 -13.01 -13.29 9.99
CA GLY A 215 -12.65 -14.48 10.79
C GLY A 215 -11.15 -14.79 10.89
N ILE A 216 -10.27 -13.97 10.30
CA ILE A 216 -8.81 -14.18 10.29
C ILE A 216 -8.11 -13.09 11.09
N ASN A 217 -8.15 -11.83 10.63
CA ASN A 217 -7.51 -10.70 11.29
C ASN A 217 -8.15 -9.35 10.94
N ALA A 218 -7.89 -8.34 11.78
CA ALA A 218 -8.20 -6.95 11.52
C ALA A 218 -6.94 -6.13 11.80
N ILE A 219 -6.44 -5.41 10.79
CA ILE A 219 -5.14 -4.75 10.84
C ILE A 219 -5.28 -3.29 10.37
N PRO A 220 -4.75 -2.31 11.13
CA PRO A 220 -4.66 -0.93 10.68
C PRO A 220 -3.73 -0.86 9.48
N CYS A 221 -4.28 -0.52 8.32
CA CYS A 221 -3.51 -0.47 7.10
C CYS A 221 -4.09 0.57 6.14
N SER A 222 -3.21 1.41 5.59
CA SER A 222 -3.54 2.39 4.56
C SER A 222 -3.26 1.89 3.13
N GLY A 223 -2.79 0.64 3.00
CA GLY A 223 -2.50 0.01 1.72
C GLY A 223 -3.75 -0.37 0.93
N THR A 224 -3.53 -0.75 -0.33
CA THR A 224 -4.59 -1.26 -1.21
C THR A 224 -4.67 -2.77 -1.12
N HIS A 225 -5.89 -3.32 -1.02
CA HIS A 225 -6.13 -4.74 -0.83
C HIS A 225 -7.14 -5.27 -1.85
N VAL A 226 -7.07 -6.57 -2.12
CA VAL A 226 -8.14 -7.27 -2.85
C VAL A 226 -9.39 -7.37 -1.97
N GLY A 227 -10.54 -7.61 -2.58
CA GLY A 227 -11.84 -7.72 -1.91
C GLY A 227 -12.15 -9.15 -1.43
N ASP A 228 -11.42 -10.14 -1.94
CA ASP A 228 -11.55 -11.55 -1.55
C ASP A 228 -10.19 -12.25 -1.55
N THR A 229 -9.95 -13.15 -0.58
CA THR A 229 -8.66 -13.86 -0.49
C THR A 229 -8.38 -14.75 -1.70
N CYS A 230 -9.39 -15.22 -2.44
CA CYS A 230 -9.19 -16.05 -3.63
C CYS A 230 -8.55 -15.28 -4.80
N GLU A 231 -8.70 -13.95 -4.84
CA GLU A 231 -8.07 -13.09 -5.85
C GLU A 231 -6.54 -13.14 -5.77
N ILE A 232 -5.98 -13.58 -4.64
CA ILE A 232 -4.54 -13.77 -4.44
C ILE A 232 -3.99 -14.86 -5.36
N GLY A 233 -4.77 -15.88 -5.72
CA GLY A 233 -4.33 -17.04 -6.52
C GLY A 233 -3.63 -18.08 -5.65
N ARG A 234 -2.29 -18.15 -5.68
CA ARG A 234 -1.49 -18.99 -4.79
C ARG A 234 -0.36 -18.21 -4.16
N ILE A 235 -0.17 -18.37 -2.85
CA ILE A 235 1.00 -17.85 -2.12
C ILE A 235 2.12 -18.90 -2.20
N ASN A 236 3.31 -18.49 -2.58
CA ASN A 236 4.51 -19.33 -2.58
C ASN A 236 5.56 -18.73 -1.63
N VAL A 237 5.85 -19.44 -0.55
CA VAL A 237 6.87 -18.99 0.43
C VAL A 237 8.23 -19.51 -0.04
N ILE A 238 9.10 -18.58 -0.42
CA ILE A 238 10.35 -18.86 -1.12
C ILE A 238 11.43 -19.30 -0.13
N GLU A 239 11.69 -18.47 0.87
CA GLU A 239 12.75 -18.72 1.83
C GLU A 239 12.50 -18.02 3.17
N LYS A 240 13.16 -18.55 4.19
CA LYS A 240 13.30 -17.94 5.51
C LYS A 240 14.76 -17.53 5.67
N LYS A 241 14.99 -16.28 6.05
CA LYS A 241 16.34 -15.74 6.28
C LYS A 241 16.44 -15.08 7.65
N VAL A 242 17.46 -15.44 8.43
CA VAL A 242 17.80 -14.69 9.64
C VAL A 242 18.45 -13.37 9.23
N THR A 243 17.94 -12.28 9.79
CA THR A 243 18.45 -10.92 9.62
C THR A 243 18.95 -10.40 10.97
N GLN A 244 19.55 -9.21 10.98
CA GLN A 244 19.96 -8.57 12.23
C GLN A 244 18.77 -8.26 13.14
N ASP A 245 17.61 -7.91 12.56
CA ASP A 245 16.45 -7.44 13.30
C ASP A 245 15.47 -8.56 13.68
N GLY A 246 15.55 -9.71 13.00
CA GLY A 246 14.66 -10.86 13.23
C GLY A 246 14.66 -11.86 12.07
N ILE A 247 13.53 -12.52 11.82
CA ILE A 247 13.38 -13.50 10.73
C ILE A 247 12.62 -12.86 9.57
N ALA A 248 13.23 -12.84 8.39
CA ALA A 248 12.58 -12.44 7.14
C ALA A 248 11.98 -13.66 6.42
N ILE A 249 10.71 -13.54 6.03
CA ILE A 249 10.00 -14.51 5.20
C ILE A 249 9.81 -13.89 3.81
N PHE A 250 10.41 -14.49 2.79
CA PHE A 250 10.28 -14.06 1.41
C PHE A 250 9.18 -14.87 0.72
N TYR A 251 8.34 -14.20 -0.05
CA TYR A 251 7.22 -14.83 -0.74
C TYR A 251 6.93 -14.16 -2.08
N THR A 252 6.21 -14.89 -2.93
CA THR A 252 5.60 -14.36 -4.15
C THR A 252 4.21 -14.95 -4.31
N ILE A 253 3.50 -14.49 -5.33
CA ILE A 253 2.16 -14.95 -5.67
C ILE A 253 2.10 -15.43 -7.12
N PHE A 254 1.29 -16.45 -7.36
CA PHE A 254 0.96 -16.95 -8.69
C PHE A 254 -0.54 -16.78 -8.96
N PRO A 255 -0.97 -16.60 -10.22
CA PRO A 255 -2.38 -16.69 -10.61
C PRO A 255 -3.05 -17.97 -10.10
#